data_AF-A0A101WGE0-F1
#
_entry.id   AF-A0A101WGE0-F1
#
_cell.length_a   1.000
_cell.length_b   1.000
_cell.length_c   1.000
_cell.angle_alpha   90.00
_cell.angle_beta   90.00
_cell.angle_gamma   90.00
#
_symmetry.space_group_name_H-M   'P 1'
#
loop_
_entity.id
_entity.type
_entity.pdbx_description
1 polymer ?
#
loop_
_entity_poly.entity_id
_entity_poly.type
_entity_poly.pdbx_seq_one_letter_code
_entity_poly.pdbx_strand_id
1 'polypeptide(L)'
;MGSTNFSEYSGPNLREEYLNTRRGDLTTYAGMIGEGFSSTLNRLAQLIGNAHEPSLGAYKERLLMNLIRDFVPKRYEVGTGFVLFPSEYGKIPDENVPWNLHKYKVSKQLDIIVYDSFNYPIIFKDGDFVIVRPEAVCSIVEVKGALDTKQITSFMDLFIDFARKWVETDLYYRKNRLTPLGYPKLLVMNWLVAVDSKGKPRSNGRLLRKKIAEEYRKNISPEEIRSARYPLLRTAYIYNDCYVCSSLYSPDEEKTYAGYWTLRGKFIQYNDKTGEPILGPDKTVSDLLSEIQDSLDTPKNRIFSNVDQVGWPGDFPHRDDGFDACFTGADLMASSTDD
;
A
#
# COMPACT_ATOMS: atom_id res chain seq x y z
N MET A 1 45.52 3.90 41.67
CA MET A 1 44.45 4.70 41.05
C MET A 1 44.45 4.37 39.56
N GLY A 2 43.55 3.49 39.14
CA GLY A 2 43.43 3.10 37.73
C GLY A 2 42.64 4.16 36.98
N SER A 3 43.28 4.81 36.02
CA SER A 3 42.62 5.71 35.07
C SER A 3 41.80 4.88 34.10
N THR A 4 40.48 4.90 34.27
CA THR A 4 39.53 4.43 33.27
C THR A 4 39.61 5.33 32.05
N ASN A 5 40.16 4.81 30.96
CA ASN A 5 40.05 5.42 29.63
C ASN A 5 38.57 5.40 29.23
N PHE A 6 37.91 6.55 29.27
CA PHE A 6 36.68 6.74 28.52
C PHE A 6 37.03 6.66 27.04
N SER A 7 36.61 5.58 26.37
CA SER A 7 36.63 5.54 24.91
C SER A 7 35.74 6.68 24.41
N GLU A 8 36.34 7.68 23.76
CA GLU A 8 35.58 8.70 23.05
C GLU A 8 34.66 7.99 22.06
N TYR A 9 33.37 8.08 22.30
CA TYR A 9 32.36 7.64 21.37
C TYR A 9 32.44 8.61 20.18
N SER A 10 33.15 8.22 19.13
CA SER A 10 33.12 8.93 17.85
C SER A 10 31.78 8.65 17.18
N GLY A 11 30.77 9.41 17.59
CA GLY A 11 29.52 9.51 16.84
C GLY A 11 29.81 9.92 15.39
N PRO A 12 28.87 9.66 14.46
CA PRO A 12 29.06 10.00 13.05
C PRO A 12 29.50 11.46 12.91
N ASN A 13 30.60 11.67 12.18
CA ASN A 13 31.18 12.99 11.98
C ASN A 13 30.31 13.76 10.99
N LEU A 14 29.24 14.38 11.51
CA LEU A 14 28.26 15.15 10.75
C LEU A 14 28.92 16.20 9.84
N ARG A 15 30.09 16.72 10.24
CA ARG A 15 30.88 17.67 9.45
C ARG A 15 31.49 17.01 8.21
N GLU A 16 32.00 15.79 8.31
CA GLU A 16 32.51 15.05 7.16
C GLU A 16 31.39 14.59 6.23
N GLU A 17 30.25 14.12 6.75
CA GLU A 17 29.07 13.80 5.92
C GLU A 17 28.57 15.03 5.16
N TYR A 18 28.44 16.17 5.84
CA TYR A 18 28.02 17.42 5.22
C TYR A 18 29.01 17.90 4.14
N LEU A 19 30.32 17.80 4.39
CA LEU A 19 31.36 18.15 3.41
C LEU A 19 31.49 17.15 2.25
N ASN A 20 31.07 15.89 2.46
CA ASN A 20 31.00 14.86 1.43
C ASN A 20 29.71 14.94 0.59
N THR A 21 28.68 15.65 1.05
CA THR A 21 27.45 15.94 0.29
C THR A 21 27.76 17.00 -0.79
N ARG A 22 28.59 16.65 -1.78
CA ARG A 22 29.11 17.58 -2.79
C ARG A 22 28.10 17.92 -3.88
N ARG A 23 27.00 17.17 -3.99
CA ARG A 23 25.86 17.39 -4.92
C ARG A 23 24.56 16.88 -4.29
N GLY A 24 23.42 17.46 -4.65
CA GLY A 24 22.12 16.95 -4.25
C GLY A 24 21.85 15.58 -4.89
N ASP A 25 21.32 14.64 -4.10
CA ASP A 25 20.99 13.28 -4.52
C ASP A 25 19.52 12.99 -4.18
N LEU A 26 18.71 12.87 -5.23
CA LEU A 26 17.26 12.61 -5.10
C LEU A 26 16.97 11.21 -4.58
N THR A 27 17.82 10.22 -4.87
CA THR A 27 17.69 8.84 -4.38
C THR A 27 17.92 8.81 -2.88
N THR A 28 18.99 9.46 -2.43
CA THR A 28 19.26 9.61 -1.00
C THR A 28 18.16 10.40 -0.31
N TYR A 29 17.70 11.53 -0.89
CA TYR A 29 16.56 12.28 -0.34
C TYR A 29 15.30 11.42 -0.18
N ALA A 30 14.91 10.65 -1.20
CA ALA A 30 13.74 9.79 -1.14
C ALA A 30 13.90 8.68 -0.09
N GLY A 31 15.09 8.08 0.03
CA GLY A 31 15.41 7.10 1.08
C GLY A 31 15.35 7.68 2.49
N MET A 32 15.82 8.93 2.67
CA MET A 32 15.80 9.62 3.97
C MET A 32 14.39 9.86 4.51
N ILE A 33 13.36 9.89 3.65
CA ILE A 33 11.95 9.97 4.10
C ILE A 33 11.58 8.71 4.89
N GLY A 34 11.91 7.53 4.36
CA GLY A 34 11.69 6.25 5.03
C GLY A 34 12.51 6.12 6.32
N GLU A 35 13.77 6.54 6.28
CA GLU A 35 14.66 6.55 7.45
C GLU A 35 14.18 7.48 8.56
N GLY A 36 13.73 8.69 8.22
CA GLY A 36 13.17 9.65 9.17
C GLY A 36 11.88 9.14 9.82
N PHE A 37 11.02 8.50 9.03
CA PHE A 37 9.83 7.82 9.51
C PHE A 37 10.18 6.68 10.48
N SER A 38 11.08 5.78 10.08
CA SER A 38 11.56 4.66 10.89
C SER A 38 12.22 5.11 12.19
N SER A 39 13.03 6.17 12.14
CA SER A 39 13.67 6.75 13.32
C SER A 39 12.64 7.23 14.35
N THR A 40 11.54 7.84 13.89
CA THR A 40 10.46 8.28 14.78
C THR A 40 9.75 7.10 15.43
N LEU A 41 9.48 6.03 14.68
CA LEU A 41 8.92 4.78 15.21
C LEU A 41 9.84 4.12 16.23
N ASN A 42 11.13 4.02 15.93
CA ASN A 42 12.12 3.39 16.79
C ASN A 42 12.26 4.14 18.12
N ARG A 43 12.25 5.48 18.10
CA ARG A 43 12.26 6.28 19.35
C ARG A 43 11.11 5.92 20.26
N LEU A 44 9.90 5.79 19.73
CA LEU A 44 8.74 5.39 20.55
C LEU A 44 8.91 3.95 21.07
N ALA A 45 9.28 3.02 20.19
CA ALA A 45 9.46 1.61 20.56
C ALA A 45 10.50 1.43 21.68
N GLN A 46 11.56 2.25 21.70
CA GLN A 46 12.56 2.26 22.79
C GLN A 46 11.98 2.74 24.13
N LEU A 47 10.97 3.60 24.12
CA LEU A 47 10.33 4.09 25.34
C LEU A 47 9.27 3.12 25.89
N ILE A 48 8.47 2.52 25.01
CA ILE A 48 7.31 1.69 25.41
C ILE A 48 7.60 0.18 25.41
N GLY A 49 8.70 -0.26 24.79
CA GLY A 49 9.03 -1.66 24.60
C GLY A 49 7.90 -2.47 23.95
N ASN A 50 7.76 -3.74 24.35
CA ASN A 50 6.69 -4.63 23.89
C ASN A 50 5.41 -4.52 24.75
N ALA A 51 5.29 -3.51 25.63
CA ALA A 51 4.23 -3.46 26.63
C ALA A 51 2.84 -3.14 26.04
N HIS A 52 2.75 -2.50 24.87
CA HIS A 52 1.49 -2.08 24.25
C HIS A 52 1.50 -2.20 22.71
N GLU A 53 1.45 -3.43 22.20
CA GLU A 53 1.37 -3.70 20.75
C GLU A 53 0.22 -2.96 20.02
N PRO A 54 -1.02 -2.87 20.56
CA PRO A 54 -2.11 -2.17 19.88
C PRO A 54 -1.85 -0.66 19.74
N SER A 55 -1.32 -0.02 20.79
CA SER A 55 -1.00 1.41 20.78
C SER A 55 0.14 1.73 19.82
N LEU A 56 1.11 0.82 19.67
CA LEU A 56 2.17 0.97 18.68
C LEU A 56 1.63 0.80 17.24
N GLY A 57 0.63 -0.06 17.03
CA GLY A 57 -0.10 -0.18 15.77
C GLY A 57 -0.77 1.13 15.36
N ALA A 58 -1.66 1.65 16.22
CA ALA A 58 -2.34 2.92 15.99
C ALA A 58 -1.36 4.11 15.80
N TYR A 59 -0.21 4.08 16.47
CA TYR A 59 0.83 5.08 16.27
C TYR A 59 1.49 4.98 14.89
N LYS A 60 1.78 3.77 14.40
CA LYS A 60 2.32 3.54 13.04
C LYS A 60 1.36 4.05 11.99
N GLU A 61 0.08 3.73 12.12
CA GLU A 61 -0.99 4.22 11.25
C GLU A 61 -1.03 5.75 11.23
N ARG A 62 -1.05 6.39 12.40
CA ARG A 62 -1.10 7.85 12.52
C ARG A 62 0.14 8.53 11.95
N LEU A 63 1.34 8.00 12.21
CA LEU A 63 2.54 8.56 11.61
C LEU A 63 2.50 8.45 10.09
N LEU A 64 2.07 7.30 9.55
CA LEU A 64 2.06 7.08 8.11
C LEU A 64 1.02 7.99 7.44
N MET A 65 -0.14 8.15 8.08
CA MET A 65 -1.17 9.09 7.65
C MET A 65 -0.64 10.53 7.61
N ASN A 66 0.08 10.98 8.64
CA ASN A 66 0.70 12.31 8.67
C ASN A 66 1.72 12.47 7.53
N LEU A 67 2.57 11.46 7.32
CA LEU A 67 3.54 11.46 6.24
C LEU A 67 2.84 11.59 4.87
N ILE A 68 1.82 10.77 4.60
CA ILE A 68 1.06 10.84 3.35
C ILE A 68 0.44 12.23 3.19
N ARG A 69 -0.13 12.79 4.26
CA ARG A 69 -0.77 14.12 4.27
C ARG A 69 0.18 15.24 3.84
N ASP A 70 1.47 15.14 4.21
CA ASP A 70 2.48 16.14 3.84
C ASP A 70 2.83 16.11 2.34
N PHE A 71 2.54 14.99 1.65
CA PHE A 71 2.92 14.77 0.24
C PHE A 71 1.76 14.69 -0.75
N VAL A 72 0.51 14.69 -0.28
CA VAL A 72 -0.67 14.79 -1.17
C VAL A 72 -1.07 16.26 -1.39
N PRO A 73 -1.57 16.64 -2.58
CA PRO A 73 -2.10 17.99 -2.79
C PRO A 73 -3.28 18.30 -1.86
N LYS A 74 -3.43 19.58 -1.49
CA LYS A 74 -4.46 20.05 -0.53
C LYS A 74 -5.93 19.76 -0.92
N ARG A 75 -6.20 19.40 -2.18
CA ARG A 75 -7.51 18.91 -2.65
C ARG A 75 -7.87 17.55 -2.02
N TYR A 76 -6.86 16.80 -1.61
CA TYR A 76 -7.00 15.49 -1.01
C TYR A 76 -6.76 15.58 0.49
N GLU A 77 -7.55 14.82 1.23
CA GLU A 77 -7.37 14.61 2.66
C GLU A 77 -7.05 13.15 2.95
N VAL A 78 -6.51 12.92 4.14
CA VAL A 78 -6.13 11.60 4.63
C VAL A 78 -6.77 11.40 5.99
N GLY A 79 -7.44 10.27 6.19
CA GLY A 79 -8.10 9.90 7.43
C GLY A 79 -8.20 8.39 7.64
N THR A 80 -8.74 7.97 8.77
CA THR A 80 -9.13 6.58 9.07
C THR A 80 -10.65 6.49 9.17
N GLY A 81 -11.25 5.34 8.89
CA GLY A 81 -12.68 5.16 9.10
C GLY A 81 -13.34 4.29 8.05
N PHE A 82 -14.45 4.77 7.48
CA PHE A 82 -15.36 3.91 6.71
C PHE A 82 -15.74 4.51 5.36
N VAL A 83 -16.06 3.64 4.42
CA VAL A 83 -16.75 3.99 3.18
C VAL A 83 -18.20 3.53 3.27
N LEU A 84 -19.13 4.44 3.00
CA LEU A 84 -20.56 4.17 2.98
C LEU A 84 -21.02 3.98 1.53
N PHE A 85 -21.28 2.73 1.16
CA PHE A 85 -21.67 2.30 -0.18
C PHE A 85 -23.18 2.31 -0.36
N PRO A 86 -23.74 3.10 -1.29
CA PRO A 86 -25.13 2.91 -1.70
C PRO A 86 -25.31 1.55 -2.38
N SER A 87 -26.37 0.83 -2.05
CA SER A 87 -26.71 -0.43 -2.73
C SER A 87 -28.16 -0.47 -3.18
N GLU A 88 -28.45 -1.36 -4.14
CA GLU A 88 -29.83 -1.75 -4.37
C GLU A 88 -30.43 -2.40 -3.12
N TYR A 89 -31.75 -2.28 -3.02
CA TYR A 89 -32.59 -2.82 -1.97
C TYR A 89 -32.13 -4.22 -1.51
N GLY A 90 -31.61 -4.35 -0.29
CA GLY A 90 -31.69 -5.63 0.42
C GLY A 90 -33.16 -5.94 0.73
N LYS A 91 -33.53 -7.22 0.92
CA LYS A 91 -34.84 -7.61 1.48
C LYS A 91 -35.18 -6.65 2.63
N ILE A 92 -36.35 -6.01 2.60
CA ILE A 92 -36.83 -5.13 3.67
C ILE A 92 -36.66 -5.91 4.98
N PRO A 93 -35.73 -5.54 5.86
CA PRO A 93 -35.77 -6.06 7.22
C PRO A 93 -37.07 -5.51 7.80
N ASP A 94 -37.89 -6.37 8.38
CA ASP A 94 -39.17 -6.06 9.05
C ASP A 94 -39.29 -4.58 9.36
N GLU A 95 -40.15 -3.90 8.61
CA GLU A 95 -40.74 -2.57 8.79
C GLU A 95 -40.26 -1.70 9.98
N ASN A 96 -38.95 -1.47 10.17
CA ASN A 96 -38.39 -0.66 11.28
C ASN A 96 -36.88 -0.40 11.13
N VAL A 97 -36.37 -0.07 9.93
CA VAL A 97 -34.97 0.38 9.78
C VAL A 97 -34.92 1.92 9.85
N PRO A 98 -34.31 2.53 10.89
CA PRO A 98 -34.17 3.97 10.98
C PRO A 98 -33.44 4.55 9.75
N TRP A 99 -33.88 5.72 9.30
CA TRP A 99 -33.16 6.57 8.34
C TRP A 99 -32.82 5.93 6.98
N ASN A 100 -33.53 4.87 6.56
CA ASN A 100 -33.24 4.13 5.32
C ASN A 100 -31.84 3.48 5.26
N LEU A 101 -31.23 3.16 6.40
CA LEU A 101 -29.88 2.58 6.47
C LEU A 101 -29.72 1.25 5.70
N HIS A 102 -30.82 0.52 5.48
CA HIS A 102 -30.84 -0.70 4.65
C HIS A 102 -30.43 -0.46 3.18
N LYS A 103 -30.40 0.80 2.73
CA LYS A 103 -29.95 1.19 1.39
C LYS A 103 -28.44 1.37 1.29
N TYR A 104 -27.71 1.13 2.37
CA TYR A 104 -26.27 1.33 2.42
C TYR A 104 -25.56 0.11 3.02
N LYS A 105 -24.35 -0.13 2.53
CA LYS A 105 -23.38 -1.05 3.12
C LYS A 105 -22.19 -0.25 3.62
N VAL A 106 -21.68 -0.61 4.78
CA VAL A 106 -20.48 0.04 5.35
C VAL A 106 -19.28 -0.89 5.12
N SER A 107 -18.12 -0.33 4.76
CA SER A 107 -16.88 -1.09 4.77
C SER A 107 -16.53 -1.59 6.18
N LYS A 108 -15.54 -2.47 6.29
CA LYS A 108 -14.77 -2.58 7.55
C LYS A 108 -14.02 -1.26 7.79
N GLN A 109 -13.54 -1.03 9.02
CA GLN A 109 -12.68 0.11 9.28
C GLN A 109 -11.41 -0.01 8.43
N LEU A 110 -11.03 1.08 7.79
CA LEU A 110 -9.84 1.20 6.95
C LEU A 110 -8.80 2.01 7.71
N ASP A 111 -7.57 1.51 7.76
CA ASP A 111 -6.48 2.15 8.50
C ASP A 111 -6.20 3.55 7.96
N ILE A 112 -6.03 3.67 6.63
CA ILE A 112 -5.80 4.95 5.95
C ILE A 112 -6.62 5.03 4.66
N ILE A 113 -7.34 6.13 4.50
CA ILE A 113 -8.13 6.49 3.33
C ILE A 113 -7.57 7.82 2.80
N VAL A 114 -7.15 7.84 1.54
CA VAL A 114 -6.85 9.07 0.80
C VAL A 114 -8.05 9.40 -0.06
N TYR A 115 -8.64 10.57 0.11
CA TYR A 115 -9.90 10.93 -0.53
C TYR A 115 -9.94 12.39 -1.01
N ASP A 116 -10.68 12.63 -2.08
CA ASP A 116 -10.94 13.95 -2.65
C ASP A 116 -12.05 14.65 -1.87
N SER A 117 -11.66 15.54 -0.95
CA SER A 117 -12.58 16.34 -0.13
C SER A 117 -13.04 17.62 -0.83
N PHE A 118 -12.45 17.96 -1.97
CA PHE A 118 -12.78 19.17 -2.72
C PHE A 118 -14.00 18.95 -3.61
N ASN A 119 -14.06 17.83 -4.34
CA ASN A 119 -15.17 17.54 -5.26
C ASN A 119 -16.29 16.72 -4.62
N TYR A 120 -16.01 16.03 -3.52
CA TYR A 120 -16.99 15.15 -2.89
C TYR A 120 -17.19 15.50 -1.40
N PRO A 121 -18.42 15.91 -1.01
CA PRO A 121 -18.74 16.13 0.39
C PRO A 121 -18.52 14.88 1.25
N ILE A 122 -17.95 15.11 2.42
CA ILE A 122 -17.72 14.10 3.46
C ILE A 122 -19.05 13.88 4.21
N ILE A 123 -19.37 12.62 4.55
CA ILE A 123 -20.61 12.28 5.27
C ILE A 123 -20.45 12.62 6.75
N PHE A 124 -19.31 12.25 7.34
CA PHE A 124 -18.98 12.52 8.73
C PHE A 124 -17.48 12.74 8.88
N LYS A 125 -17.08 13.69 9.73
CA LYS A 125 -15.68 13.95 10.06
C LYS A 125 -15.55 14.41 11.50
N ASP A 126 -14.70 13.74 12.27
CA ASP A 126 -14.24 14.17 13.58
C ASP A 126 -12.73 13.90 13.70
N GLY A 127 -11.93 14.95 13.67
CA GLY A 127 -10.47 14.85 13.55
C GLY A 127 -10.05 14.03 12.31
N ASP A 128 -9.28 12.98 12.53
CA ASP A 128 -8.82 12.05 11.48
C ASP A 128 -9.87 10.97 11.14
N PHE A 129 -10.93 10.81 11.95
CA PHE A 129 -11.96 9.83 11.71
C PHE A 129 -12.98 10.33 10.69
N VAL A 130 -13.22 9.55 9.64
CA VAL A 130 -14.08 9.94 8.51
C VAL A 130 -15.02 8.84 8.05
N ILE A 131 -16.18 9.26 7.57
CA ILE A 131 -17.08 8.44 6.74
C ILE A 131 -17.20 9.15 5.40
N VAL A 132 -16.77 8.46 4.33
CA VAL A 132 -16.74 9.02 2.97
C VAL A 132 -17.63 8.24 2.02
N ARG A 133 -18.01 8.92 0.92
CA ARG A 133 -18.68 8.28 -0.21
C ARG A 133 -17.65 7.58 -1.10
N PRO A 134 -18.03 6.50 -1.80
CA PRO A 134 -17.09 5.71 -2.61
C PRO A 134 -16.40 6.55 -3.70
N GLU A 135 -17.09 7.50 -4.33
CA GLU A 135 -16.54 8.39 -5.37
C GLU A 135 -15.35 9.24 -4.89
N ALA A 136 -15.31 9.53 -3.59
CA ALA A 136 -14.23 10.33 -3.01
C ALA A 136 -12.94 9.52 -2.85
N VAL A 137 -13.00 8.20 -2.79
CA VAL A 137 -11.86 7.35 -2.42
C VAL A 137 -10.87 7.23 -3.58
N CYS A 138 -9.63 7.65 -3.34
CA CYS A 138 -8.52 7.52 -4.30
C CYS A 138 -7.63 6.32 -3.98
N SER A 139 -7.27 6.14 -2.71
CA SER A 139 -6.41 5.06 -2.24
C SER A 139 -6.79 4.60 -0.84
N ILE A 140 -6.56 3.32 -0.56
CA ILE A 140 -6.67 2.71 0.76
C ILE A 140 -5.34 2.07 1.09
N VAL A 141 -4.81 2.35 2.28
CA VAL A 141 -3.57 1.73 2.77
C VAL A 141 -3.88 0.98 4.06
N GLU A 142 -3.68 -0.33 4.04
CA GLU A 142 -3.68 -1.17 5.24
C GLU A 142 -2.28 -1.21 5.85
N VAL A 143 -2.16 -1.10 7.17
CA VAL A 143 -0.88 -1.07 7.88
C VAL A 143 -0.74 -2.29 8.77
N LYS A 144 0.33 -3.06 8.58
CA LYS A 144 0.64 -4.22 9.43
C LYS A 144 1.96 -4.03 10.15
N GLY A 145 1.89 -4.10 11.48
CA GLY A 145 3.06 -3.95 12.34
C GLY A 145 4.09 -5.07 12.18
N ALA A 146 3.61 -6.31 12.08
CA ALA A 146 4.44 -7.51 11.87
C ALA A 146 3.67 -8.52 10.99
N LEU A 147 4.24 -8.85 9.83
CA LEU A 147 3.63 -9.69 8.81
C LEU A 147 3.80 -11.18 9.14
N ASP A 148 2.68 -11.89 9.16
CA ASP A 148 2.60 -13.35 9.10
C ASP A 148 1.41 -13.77 8.22
N THR A 149 1.20 -15.07 8.07
CA THR A 149 0.09 -15.61 7.27
C THR A 149 -1.28 -15.13 7.76
N LYS A 150 -1.48 -14.94 9.07
CA LYS A 150 -2.76 -14.47 9.61
C LYS A 150 -3.01 -13.03 9.18
N GLN A 151 -2.00 -12.17 9.24
CA GLN A 151 -2.11 -10.79 8.77
C GLN A 151 -2.36 -10.72 7.27
N ILE A 152 -1.75 -11.62 6.49
CA ILE A 152 -2.02 -11.73 5.03
C ILE A 152 -3.48 -12.04 4.78
N THR A 153 -4.01 -13.11 5.37
CA THR A 153 -5.43 -13.45 5.22
C THR A 153 -6.33 -12.31 5.68
N SER A 154 -6.00 -11.65 6.80
CA SER A 154 -6.79 -10.54 7.35
C SER A 154 -6.95 -9.36 6.38
N PHE A 155 -5.84 -8.86 5.80
CA PHE A 155 -5.95 -7.73 4.87
C PHE A 155 -6.56 -8.15 3.52
N MET A 156 -6.37 -9.41 3.09
CA MET A 156 -7.01 -9.93 1.89
C MET A 156 -8.53 -10.02 2.07
N ASP A 157 -8.99 -10.51 3.22
CA ASP A 157 -10.42 -10.56 3.57
C ASP A 157 -11.03 -9.15 3.65
N LEU A 158 -10.26 -8.15 4.08
CA LEU A 158 -10.69 -6.75 4.06
C LEU A 158 -10.84 -6.22 2.63
N PHE A 159 -9.84 -6.42 1.77
CA PHE A 159 -9.88 -5.92 0.40
C PHE A 159 -10.87 -6.64 -0.51
N ILE A 160 -11.03 -7.96 -0.37
CA ILE A 160 -12.03 -8.71 -1.13
C ILE A 160 -13.45 -8.26 -0.74
N ASP A 161 -13.71 -8.06 0.55
CA ASP A 161 -14.98 -7.53 1.04
C ASP A 161 -15.25 -6.10 0.53
N PHE A 162 -14.24 -5.23 0.60
CA PHE A 162 -14.31 -3.87 0.06
C PHE A 162 -14.61 -3.86 -1.44
N ALA A 163 -13.88 -4.66 -2.21
CA ALA A 163 -13.98 -4.71 -3.65
C ALA A 163 -15.34 -5.22 -4.14
N ARG A 164 -15.95 -6.18 -3.44
CA ARG A 164 -17.33 -6.62 -3.73
C ARG A 164 -18.34 -5.50 -3.55
N LYS A 165 -18.25 -4.76 -2.44
CA LYS A 165 -19.12 -3.59 -2.20
C LYS A 165 -18.89 -2.50 -3.24
N TRP A 166 -17.64 -2.31 -3.66
CA TRP A 166 -17.28 -1.37 -4.72
C TRP A 166 -17.94 -1.71 -6.06
N VAL A 167 -17.81 -2.97 -6.52
CA VAL A 167 -18.41 -3.43 -7.77
C VAL A 167 -19.93 -3.34 -7.74
N GLU A 168 -20.57 -3.77 -6.64
CA GLU A 168 -22.02 -3.65 -6.47
C GLU A 168 -22.49 -2.19 -6.58
N THR A 169 -21.73 -1.27 -5.98
CA THR A 169 -22.04 0.17 -6.04
C THR A 169 -21.83 0.74 -7.44
N ASP A 170 -20.75 0.36 -8.14
CA ASP A 170 -20.51 0.80 -9.52
C ASP A 170 -21.64 0.34 -10.46
N LEU A 171 -22.10 -0.91 -10.31
CA LEU A 171 -23.26 -1.44 -11.04
C LEU A 171 -24.53 -0.66 -10.71
N TYR A 172 -24.78 -0.38 -9.43
CA TYR A 172 -25.91 0.44 -8.99
C TYR A 172 -25.85 1.84 -9.61
N TYR A 173 -24.69 2.49 -9.61
CA TYR A 173 -24.51 3.83 -10.18
C TYR A 173 -24.77 3.86 -11.68
N ARG A 174 -24.24 2.89 -12.43
CA ARG A 174 -24.48 2.78 -13.87
C ARG A 174 -25.95 2.59 -14.19
N LYS A 175 -26.62 1.65 -13.49
CA LYS A 175 -28.05 1.38 -13.66
C LYS A 175 -28.90 2.64 -13.41
N ASN A 176 -28.49 3.49 -12.47
CA ASN A 176 -29.20 4.71 -12.10
C ASN A 176 -28.64 5.98 -12.76
N ARG A 177 -27.74 5.86 -13.74
CA ARG A 177 -27.11 6.98 -14.48
C ARG A 177 -26.42 8.01 -13.56
N LEU A 178 -25.81 7.52 -12.48
CA LEU A 178 -24.95 8.28 -11.58
C LEU A 178 -23.49 8.25 -12.07
N THR A 179 -22.64 9.11 -11.49
CA THR A 179 -21.21 9.16 -11.81
C THR A 179 -20.55 7.80 -11.53
N PRO A 180 -19.95 7.14 -12.55
CA PRO A 180 -19.28 5.86 -12.33
C PRO A 180 -18.11 5.99 -11.36
N LEU A 181 -17.82 4.91 -10.62
CA LEU A 181 -16.71 4.91 -9.68
C LEU A 181 -15.36 4.91 -10.41
N GLY A 182 -14.37 5.55 -9.80
CA GLY A 182 -12.97 5.40 -10.17
C GLY A 182 -12.42 4.02 -9.78
N TYR A 183 -11.11 3.83 -9.95
CA TYR A 183 -10.41 2.63 -9.51
C TYR A 183 -9.50 2.96 -8.32
N PRO A 184 -9.90 2.68 -7.09
CA PRO A 184 -9.12 3.02 -5.92
C PRO A 184 -7.91 2.10 -5.85
N LYS A 185 -6.75 2.64 -5.48
CA LYS A 185 -5.59 1.78 -5.24
C LYS A 185 -5.68 1.17 -3.85
N LEU A 186 -5.64 -0.15 -3.81
CA LEU A 186 -5.54 -0.90 -2.57
C LEU A 186 -4.06 -1.19 -2.31
N LEU A 187 -3.54 -0.77 -1.16
CA LEU A 187 -2.11 -0.81 -0.83
C LEU A 187 -1.92 -1.41 0.57
N VAL A 188 -0.80 -2.09 0.80
CA VAL A 188 -0.43 -2.57 2.14
C VAL A 188 0.98 -2.10 2.48
N MET A 189 1.17 -1.57 3.68
CA MET A 189 2.49 -1.32 4.26
C MET A 189 2.73 -2.26 5.43
N ASN A 190 3.63 -3.24 5.25
CA ASN A 190 4.08 -4.13 6.31
C ASN A 190 5.40 -3.64 6.87
N TRP A 191 5.42 -3.25 8.14
CA TRP A 191 6.61 -2.64 8.74
C TRP A 191 7.72 -3.64 9.05
N LEU A 192 7.34 -4.84 9.51
CA LEU A 192 8.26 -5.91 9.88
C LEU A 192 7.70 -7.24 9.42
N VAL A 193 8.56 -8.26 9.36
CA VAL A 193 8.14 -9.66 9.29
C VAL A 193 8.10 -10.23 10.71
N ALA A 194 7.01 -10.89 11.08
CA ALA A 194 6.91 -11.54 12.38
C ALA A 194 7.94 -12.69 12.48
N VAL A 195 8.49 -12.90 13.66
CA VAL A 195 9.45 -13.98 13.94
C VAL A 195 8.86 -14.99 14.93
N ASP A 196 9.27 -16.25 14.82
CA ASP A 196 8.94 -17.26 15.82
C ASP A 196 9.83 -17.19 17.08
N SER A 197 9.61 -18.07 18.05
CA SER A 197 10.39 -18.13 19.29
C SER A 197 11.88 -18.39 19.09
N LYS A 198 12.29 -18.83 17.90
CA LYS A 198 13.69 -19.10 17.52
C LYS A 198 14.26 -17.97 16.65
N GLY A 199 13.52 -16.88 16.45
CA GLY A 199 13.91 -15.76 15.59
C GLY A 199 13.74 -16.03 14.09
N LYS A 200 13.10 -17.14 13.69
CA LYS A 200 12.89 -17.44 12.27
C LYS A 200 11.75 -16.59 11.71
N PRO A 201 11.91 -15.94 10.54
CA PRO A 201 10.83 -15.22 9.89
C PRO A 201 9.63 -16.13 9.58
N ARG A 202 8.43 -15.66 9.91
CA ARG A 202 7.15 -16.32 9.63
C ARG A 202 6.58 -15.99 8.26
N SER A 203 7.18 -15.05 7.55
CA SER A 203 6.82 -14.67 6.18
C SER A 203 8.05 -14.19 5.41
N ASN A 204 7.87 -13.87 4.14
CA ASN A 204 8.83 -13.21 3.25
C ASN A 204 8.09 -12.76 1.97
N GLY A 205 8.79 -12.11 1.04
CA GLY A 205 8.20 -11.65 -0.21
C GLY A 205 7.56 -12.76 -1.05
N ARG A 206 8.15 -13.97 -1.04
CA ARG A 206 7.64 -15.13 -1.78
C ARG A 206 6.33 -15.66 -1.19
N LEU A 207 6.28 -15.83 0.14
CA LEU A 207 5.09 -16.31 0.83
C LEU A 207 3.96 -15.30 0.71
N LEU A 208 4.26 -14.01 0.87
CA LEU A 208 3.32 -12.91 0.67
C LEU A 208 2.69 -12.97 -0.74
N ARG A 209 3.52 -12.98 -1.78
CA ARG A 209 3.08 -13.08 -3.19
C ARG A 209 2.22 -14.32 -3.45
N LYS A 210 2.69 -15.49 -3.03
CA LYS A 210 1.97 -16.75 -3.20
C LYS A 210 0.60 -16.71 -2.50
N LYS A 211 0.53 -16.19 -1.27
CA LYS A 211 -0.71 -16.11 -0.49
C LYS A 211 -1.71 -15.14 -1.08
N ILE A 212 -1.26 -13.97 -1.55
CA ILE A 212 -2.12 -13.02 -2.27
C ILE A 212 -2.77 -13.74 -3.47
N ALA A 213 -1.97 -14.44 -4.28
CA ALA A 213 -2.48 -15.15 -5.44
C ALA A 213 -3.43 -16.30 -5.10
N GLU A 214 -3.14 -17.05 -4.03
CA GLU A 214 -4.01 -18.11 -3.51
C GLU A 214 -5.36 -17.56 -3.02
N GLU A 215 -5.36 -16.49 -2.22
CA GLU A 215 -6.59 -15.89 -1.70
C GLU A 215 -7.46 -15.35 -2.85
N TYR A 216 -6.85 -14.74 -3.86
CA TYR A 216 -7.61 -14.30 -5.03
C TYR A 216 -8.20 -15.46 -5.82
N ARG A 217 -7.43 -16.50 -6.12
CA ARG A 217 -7.93 -17.72 -6.81
C ARG A 217 -9.03 -18.44 -6.04
N LYS A 218 -8.95 -18.44 -4.71
CA LYS A 218 -9.90 -19.13 -3.84
C LYS A 218 -11.21 -18.36 -3.72
N ASN A 219 -11.15 -17.03 -3.64
CA ASN A 219 -12.28 -16.22 -3.22
C ASN A 219 -12.93 -15.42 -4.35
N ILE A 220 -12.30 -15.31 -5.54
CA ILE A 220 -12.84 -14.54 -6.65
C ILE A 220 -12.99 -15.41 -7.90
N SER A 221 -14.20 -15.40 -8.46
CA SER A 221 -14.50 -16.06 -9.74
C SER A 221 -13.99 -15.24 -10.94
N PRO A 222 -13.66 -15.89 -12.07
CA PRO A 222 -13.36 -15.18 -13.31
C PRO A 222 -14.45 -14.19 -13.74
N GLU A 223 -15.72 -14.50 -13.48
CA GLU A 223 -16.86 -13.62 -13.79
C GLU A 223 -16.83 -12.31 -12.97
N GLU A 224 -16.56 -12.40 -11.65
CA GLU A 224 -16.40 -11.22 -10.79
C GLU A 224 -15.29 -10.30 -11.31
N ILE A 225 -14.21 -10.85 -11.87
CA ILE A 225 -13.07 -10.08 -12.40
C ILE A 225 -13.34 -9.50 -13.78
N ARG A 226 -14.05 -10.23 -14.64
CA ARG A 226 -14.46 -9.76 -15.97
C ARG A 226 -15.31 -8.50 -15.92
N SER A 227 -15.92 -8.18 -14.76
CA SER A 227 -16.59 -6.89 -14.53
C SER A 227 -15.68 -5.65 -14.71
N ALA A 228 -14.37 -5.84 -14.98
CA ALA A 228 -13.36 -4.84 -15.35
C ALA A 228 -13.15 -3.70 -14.33
N ARG A 229 -13.84 -3.74 -13.20
CA ARG A 229 -13.82 -2.70 -12.15
C ARG A 229 -13.68 -3.26 -10.74
N TYR A 230 -13.32 -4.53 -10.61
CA TYR A 230 -12.97 -5.12 -9.33
C TYR A 230 -11.63 -4.55 -8.84
N PRO A 231 -11.56 -3.76 -7.75
CA PRO A 231 -10.31 -3.24 -7.24
C PRO A 231 -9.47 -4.38 -6.64
N LEU A 232 -8.33 -4.65 -7.27
CA LEU A 232 -7.34 -5.61 -6.80
C LEU A 232 -6.27 -4.88 -5.99
N LEU A 233 -5.59 -5.63 -5.12
CA LEU A 233 -4.41 -5.18 -4.42
C LEU A 233 -3.40 -4.69 -5.47
N ARG A 234 -3.01 -3.42 -5.38
CA ARG A 234 -2.03 -2.84 -6.28
C ARG A 234 -0.64 -3.25 -5.84
N THR A 235 -0.29 -3.03 -4.57
CA THR A 235 1.05 -3.34 -4.05
C THR A 235 1.01 -3.58 -2.54
N ALA A 236 1.73 -4.60 -2.08
CA ALA A 236 2.03 -4.84 -0.68
C ALA A 236 3.53 -4.71 -0.43
N TYR A 237 3.92 -3.76 0.41
CA TYR A 237 5.31 -3.47 0.77
C TYR A 237 5.71 -4.25 2.03
N ILE A 238 6.96 -4.73 2.07
CA ILE A 238 7.67 -5.11 3.30
C ILE A 238 8.80 -4.10 3.45
N TYR A 239 8.67 -3.21 4.45
CA TYR A 239 9.58 -2.09 4.65
C TYR A 239 11.05 -2.53 4.64
N ASN A 240 11.89 -1.83 3.87
CA ASN A 240 13.33 -2.08 3.73
C ASN A 240 13.72 -3.50 3.26
N ASP A 241 12.80 -4.22 2.60
CA ASP A 241 13.06 -5.56 2.06
C ASP A 241 12.60 -5.66 0.59
N CYS A 242 11.28 -5.68 0.37
CA CYS A 242 10.70 -5.93 -0.95
C CYS A 242 9.31 -5.30 -1.08
N TYR A 243 8.78 -5.32 -2.30
CA TYR A 243 7.37 -5.06 -2.56
C TYR A 243 6.79 -6.13 -3.48
N VAL A 244 5.51 -6.43 -3.28
CA VAL A 244 4.74 -7.38 -4.07
C VAL A 244 3.68 -6.62 -4.83
N CYS A 245 3.84 -6.44 -6.14
CA CYS A 245 2.94 -5.61 -6.95
C CYS A 245 2.19 -6.42 -8.01
N SER A 246 0.96 -6.00 -8.30
CA SER A 246 0.20 -6.56 -9.40
C SER A 246 0.86 -6.27 -10.74
N SER A 247 0.81 -7.24 -11.66
CA SER A 247 1.30 -7.07 -13.02
C SER A 247 0.65 -8.07 -13.97
N LEU A 248 0.81 -7.80 -15.26
CA LEU A 248 0.59 -8.75 -16.33
C LEU A 248 1.92 -9.42 -16.70
N TYR A 249 1.87 -10.70 -17.03
CA TYR A 249 3.03 -11.47 -17.48
C TYR A 249 2.65 -12.31 -18.70
N SER A 250 3.41 -12.14 -19.78
CA SER A 250 3.21 -12.88 -21.03
C SER A 250 4.50 -13.63 -21.38
N PRO A 251 4.64 -14.91 -20.98
CA PRO A 251 5.84 -15.70 -21.28
C PRO A 251 6.00 -16.02 -22.77
N ASP A 252 4.90 -15.97 -23.53
CA ASP A 252 4.83 -16.16 -24.98
C ASP A 252 3.71 -15.26 -25.55
N GLU A 253 3.59 -15.19 -26.89
CA GLU A 253 2.61 -14.33 -27.57
C GLU A 253 1.15 -14.77 -27.34
N GLU A 254 0.91 -16.00 -26.91
CA GLU A 254 -0.43 -16.60 -26.81
C GLU A 254 -1.00 -16.58 -25.38
N LYS A 255 -0.13 -16.48 -24.37
CA LYS A 255 -0.52 -16.56 -22.96
C LYS A 255 -0.18 -15.27 -22.24
N THR A 256 -1.21 -14.68 -21.64
CA THR A 256 -1.06 -13.60 -20.66
C THR A 256 -1.57 -14.11 -19.31
N TYR A 257 -0.99 -13.64 -18.21
CA TYR A 257 -1.43 -13.94 -16.85
C TYR A 257 -1.49 -12.65 -16.05
N ALA A 258 -2.55 -12.47 -15.25
CA ALA A 258 -2.55 -11.47 -14.17
C ALA A 258 -2.09 -12.12 -12.88
N GLY A 259 -1.19 -11.47 -12.19
CA GLY A 259 -0.64 -11.96 -10.93
C GLY A 259 0.18 -10.92 -10.22
N TYR A 260 1.11 -11.38 -9.39
CA TYR A 260 1.94 -10.52 -8.58
C TYR A 260 3.41 -10.86 -8.76
N TRP A 261 4.25 -9.84 -8.82
CA TRP A 261 5.72 -9.96 -8.78
C TRP A 261 6.25 -9.57 -7.42
N THR A 262 7.29 -10.24 -6.95
CA THR A 262 8.10 -9.74 -5.83
C THR A 262 9.32 -9.03 -6.38
N LEU A 263 9.53 -7.76 -6.01
CA LEU A 263 10.63 -6.93 -6.46
C LEU A 263 11.36 -6.32 -5.27
N ARG A 264 12.60 -5.86 -5.48
CA ARG A 264 13.45 -5.30 -4.40
C ARG A 264 12.86 -4.03 -3.80
N GLY A 265 13.00 -3.86 -2.49
CA GLY A 265 12.58 -2.66 -1.77
C GLY A 265 13.66 -1.57 -1.70
N LYS A 266 14.68 -1.62 -2.55
CA LYS A 266 15.81 -0.68 -2.54
C LYS A 266 16.02 -0.03 -3.89
N PHE A 267 16.46 1.22 -3.88
CA PHE A 267 16.89 1.93 -5.09
C PHE A 267 18.15 1.30 -5.69
N ILE A 268 18.38 1.51 -6.98
CA ILE A 268 19.70 1.35 -7.62
C ILE A 268 20.35 2.72 -7.73
N GLN A 269 21.63 2.80 -7.33
CA GLN A 269 22.50 3.93 -7.58
C GLN A 269 23.67 3.48 -8.45
N TYR A 270 24.38 4.42 -9.06
CA TYR A 270 25.61 4.15 -9.80
C TYR A 270 26.78 4.71 -9.03
N ASN A 271 27.83 3.92 -8.87
CA ASN A 271 29.04 4.38 -8.22
C ASN A 271 29.73 5.44 -9.09
N ASP A 272 29.90 6.66 -8.58
CA ASP A 272 30.49 7.79 -9.34
C ASP A 272 31.90 7.51 -9.89
N LYS A 273 32.65 6.59 -9.25
CA LYS A 273 34.03 6.26 -9.64
C LYS A 273 34.10 5.10 -10.63
N THR A 274 33.29 4.06 -10.42
CA THR A 274 33.35 2.83 -11.23
C THR A 274 32.29 2.77 -12.33
N GLY A 275 31.22 3.56 -12.21
CA GLY A 275 30.05 3.48 -13.08
C GLY A 275 29.23 2.20 -12.91
N GLU A 276 29.55 1.36 -11.92
CA GLU A 276 28.82 0.11 -11.66
C GLU A 276 27.57 0.39 -10.83
N PRO A 277 26.46 -0.33 -11.08
CA PRO A 277 25.26 -0.18 -10.28
C PRO A 277 25.47 -0.81 -8.91
N ILE A 278 24.92 -0.17 -7.87
CA ILE A 278 24.99 -0.58 -6.47
C ILE A 278 23.60 -0.45 -5.83
N LEU A 279 23.36 -1.21 -4.76
CA LEU A 279 22.14 -1.06 -3.96
C LEU A 279 22.18 0.24 -3.16
N GLY A 280 21.17 1.07 -3.35
CA GLY A 280 20.93 2.30 -2.61
C GLY A 280 20.06 2.09 -1.36
N PRO A 281 19.48 3.19 -0.82
CA PRO A 281 18.63 3.15 0.36
C PRO A 281 17.27 2.48 0.09
N ASP A 282 16.50 2.30 1.17
CA ASP A 282 15.09 1.84 1.08
C ASP A 282 14.28 2.74 0.15
N LYS A 283 13.40 2.13 -0.64
CA LYS A 283 12.44 2.83 -1.49
C LYS A 283 10.98 2.50 -1.19
N THR A 284 10.71 1.65 -0.21
CA THR A 284 9.34 1.16 0.02
C THR A 284 8.37 2.27 0.43
N VAL A 285 8.82 3.24 1.25
CA VAL A 285 7.99 4.37 1.67
C VAL A 285 7.79 5.38 0.53
N SER A 286 8.85 5.69 -0.23
CA SER A 286 8.76 6.61 -1.38
C SER A 286 7.92 6.02 -2.51
N ASP A 287 8.06 4.72 -2.79
CA ASP A 287 7.21 4.00 -3.75
C ASP A 287 5.74 4.02 -3.31
N LEU A 288 5.45 3.84 -2.02
CA LEU A 288 4.08 3.95 -1.50
C LEU A 288 3.50 5.35 -1.77
N LEU A 289 4.27 6.40 -1.48
CA LEU A 289 3.85 7.78 -1.76
C LEU A 289 3.62 8.00 -3.26
N SER A 290 4.50 7.45 -4.11
CA SER A 290 4.33 7.51 -5.56
C SER A 290 3.08 6.77 -6.02
N GLU A 291 2.81 5.57 -5.52
CA GLU A 291 1.60 4.82 -5.87
C GLU A 291 0.34 5.58 -5.44
N ILE A 292 0.34 6.21 -4.26
CA ILE A 292 -0.77 7.07 -3.82
C ILE A 292 -0.94 8.24 -4.78
N GLN A 293 0.12 9.00 -5.08
CA GLN A 293 0.05 10.14 -6.01
C GLN A 293 -0.41 9.73 -7.40
N ASP A 294 -0.04 8.52 -7.82
CA ASP A 294 -0.47 7.94 -9.08
C ASP A 294 -1.97 7.59 -9.13
N SER A 295 -2.65 7.50 -7.97
CA SER A 295 -4.11 7.36 -7.89
C SER A 295 -4.84 8.70 -7.95
N LEU A 296 -4.11 9.82 -7.83
CA LEU A 296 -4.69 11.15 -7.73
C LEU A 296 -4.85 11.75 -9.13
N ASP A 297 -5.89 12.56 -9.27
CA ASP A 297 -6.15 13.39 -10.44
C ASP A 297 -5.31 14.68 -10.38
N THR A 298 -3.98 14.52 -10.38
CA THR A 298 -2.98 15.59 -10.28
C THR A 298 -1.66 15.17 -10.95
N PRO A 299 -0.82 16.11 -11.42
CA PRO A 299 0.54 15.78 -11.84
C PRO A 299 1.33 15.08 -10.73
N LYS A 300 2.00 13.98 -11.10
CA LYS A 300 2.80 13.14 -10.20
C LYS A 300 4.12 13.83 -9.81
N ASN A 301 4.54 13.68 -8.55
CA ASN A 301 5.89 14.11 -8.16
C ASN A 301 6.93 13.08 -8.62
N ARG A 302 7.58 13.38 -9.75
CA ARG A 302 8.58 12.49 -10.37
C ARG A 302 9.78 12.16 -9.47
N ILE A 303 10.01 12.93 -8.40
CA ILE A 303 11.06 12.65 -7.40
C ILE A 303 10.78 11.35 -6.64
N PHE A 304 9.53 10.92 -6.51
CA PHE A 304 9.23 9.62 -5.89
C PHE A 304 9.09 8.52 -6.93
N SER A 305 8.58 8.85 -8.11
CA SER A 305 8.17 7.87 -9.13
C SER A 305 9.31 7.35 -10.00
N ASN A 306 10.32 8.18 -10.26
CA ASN A 306 11.26 7.94 -11.38
C ASN A 306 12.72 7.91 -10.96
N VAL A 307 13.02 8.02 -9.67
CA VAL A 307 14.40 8.12 -9.20
C VAL A 307 15.17 6.79 -9.35
N ASP A 308 14.44 5.67 -9.48
CA ASP A 308 15.00 4.33 -9.76
C ASP A 308 15.16 4.03 -11.28
N GLN A 309 14.78 4.95 -12.19
CA GLN A 309 14.71 4.68 -13.65
C GLN A 309 16.05 4.53 -14.37
N VAL A 310 17.17 4.50 -13.64
CA VAL A 310 18.49 4.46 -14.23
C VAL A 310 19.02 3.03 -14.43
N GLY A 311 18.41 2.01 -13.79
CA GLY A 311 18.86 0.61 -13.85
C GLY A 311 17.77 -0.37 -14.29
N TRP A 312 18.17 -1.48 -14.92
CA TRP A 312 17.22 -2.55 -15.26
C TRP A 312 16.81 -3.30 -13.98
N PRO A 313 15.52 -3.63 -13.78
CA PRO A 313 15.07 -4.37 -12.60
C PRO A 313 15.85 -5.68 -12.35
N GLY A 314 16.37 -6.30 -13.42
CA GLY A 314 17.15 -7.53 -13.39
C GLY A 314 18.59 -7.42 -12.87
N ASP A 315 19.14 -6.21 -12.70
CA ASP A 315 20.53 -6.04 -12.24
C ASP A 315 20.69 -6.41 -10.75
N PHE A 316 19.61 -6.26 -9.97
CA PHE A 316 19.57 -6.60 -8.55
C PHE A 316 18.23 -7.26 -8.21
N PRO A 317 18.03 -8.54 -8.57
CA PRO A 317 16.82 -9.26 -8.23
C PRO A 317 16.78 -9.47 -6.71
N HIS A 318 15.58 -9.39 -6.15
CA HIS A 318 15.38 -9.77 -4.76
C HIS A 318 15.56 -11.28 -4.59
N ARG A 319 15.99 -11.76 -3.41
CA ARG A 319 16.13 -13.22 -3.15
C ARG A 319 14.83 -14.01 -3.32
N ASP A 320 13.70 -13.32 -3.18
CA ASP A 320 12.36 -13.86 -3.35
C ASP A 320 11.71 -13.43 -4.68
N ASP A 321 12.49 -12.92 -5.64
CA ASP A 321 12.00 -12.54 -6.97
C ASP A 321 11.21 -13.69 -7.65
N GLY A 322 10.24 -13.31 -8.46
CA GLY A 322 9.37 -14.23 -9.19
C GLY A 322 7.92 -13.76 -9.25
N PHE A 323 7.12 -14.57 -9.95
CA PHE A 323 5.72 -14.29 -10.26
C PHE A 323 4.82 -15.43 -9.78
N ASP A 324 3.67 -15.08 -9.21
CA ASP A 324 2.57 -16.03 -8.98
C ASP A 324 1.31 -15.52 -9.69
N ALA A 325 0.80 -16.32 -10.63
CA ALA A 325 -0.41 -16.02 -11.35
C ALA A 325 -1.65 -16.18 -10.46
N CYS A 326 -2.57 -15.23 -10.59
CA CYS A 326 -3.92 -15.30 -10.03
C CYS A 326 -4.91 -15.77 -11.10
N PHE A 327 -4.81 -15.18 -12.29
CA PHE A 327 -5.77 -15.33 -13.38
C PHE A 327 -5.03 -15.47 -14.71
N THR A 328 -5.67 -16.13 -15.67
CA THR A 328 -5.21 -16.16 -17.06
C THR A 328 -5.70 -14.92 -17.80
N GLY A 329 -5.09 -14.60 -18.94
CA GLY A 329 -5.53 -13.53 -19.81
C GLY A 329 -6.96 -13.75 -20.31
N ALA A 330 -7.36 -15.01 -20.52
CA ALA A 330 -8.73 -15.37 -20.84
C ALA A 330 -9.72 -15.03 -19.71
N ASP A 331 -9.29 -15.06 -18.45
CA ASP A 331 -10.12 -14.63 -17.32
C ASP A 331 -10.28 -13.10 -17.26
N LEU A 332 -9.34 -12.34 -17.83
CA LEU A 332 -9.34 -10.87 -17.84
C LEU A 332 -10.02 -10.28 -19.08
N MET A 333 -10.01 -10.98 -20.20
CA MET A 333 -10.61 -10.53 -21.45
C MET A 333 -12.13 -10.63 -21.33
N ALA A 334 -12.80 -9.48 -21.37
CA ALA A 334 -14.24 -9.40 -21.43
C ALA A 334 -14.78 -10.26 -22.59
N SER A 335 -15.88 -10.96 -22.38
CA SER A 335 -16.82 -11.22 -23.46
C SER A 335 -17.32 -9.86 -23.92
N SER A 336 -16.72 -9.32 -24.98
CA SER A 336 -17.27 -8.21 -25.75
C SER A 336 -18.50 -8.70 -26.53
N THR A 337 -19.54 -9.07 -25.81
CA THR A 337 -20.87 -9.41 -26.33
C THR A 337 -21.85 -9.19 -25.19
N ASP A 338 -22.33 -7.96 -25.06
CA ASP A 338 -23.75 -7.61 -25.18
C ASP A 338 -24.00 -6.21 -24.57
N ASP A 339 -24.50 -5.35 -25.46
CA ASP A 339 -25.09 -3.99 -25.39
C ASP A 339 -25.32 -3.27 -24.04
#